data_AF-A0A924CXA6-F1
#
_entry.id   AF-A0A924CXA6-F1
#
_cell.length_a   1.000
_cell.length_b   1.000
_cell.length_c   1.000
_cell.angle_alpha   90.00
_cell.angle_beta   90.00
_cell.angle_gamma   90.00
#
_symmetry.space_group_name_H-M   'P 1'
#
loop_
_entity.id
_entity.type
_entity.pdbx_description
1 polymer ?
#
loop_
_entity_poly.entity_id
_entity_poly.type
_entity_poly.pdbx_seq_one_letter_code
_entity_poly.pdbx_strand_id
1 'polypeptide(L)'
;MPANELLDRAALAALIASQPPREAFGPCTETPALCVAATAITPATAPWLQSLPCPIIAIGVATPAQARGCDVILPDLPSARPLLTNIARNPVAAMVLVQHLRATAKLPRTDTLTIESLAYATLQQGPEFRRWQAKAPALPPITPAEPPLHLTHTGETLHIAPADPGNHNAIGTKMRDALCEALDLALATTGPVHLAALGRAFSTGGEVSEFGQASDPATAHWLRSIRLPATRLAHLGPRLTAHVQGAAIGAGAE
;
A
#
# COMPACT_ATOMS: atom_id res chain seq x y z
N MET A 1 17.14 -13.79 -18.86
CA MET A 1 15.85 -14.42 -19.22
C MET A 1 14.80 -13.33 -19.16
N PRO A 2 13.94 -13.16 -20.17
CA PRO A 2 12.93 -12.11 -20.14
C PRO A 2 11.89 -12.38 -19.06
N ALA A 3 11.41 -11.34 -18.36
CA ALA A 3 10.38 -11.42 -17.31
C ALA A 3 9.04 -12.08 -17.72
N ASN A 4 8.86 -12.38 -19.02
CA ASN A 4 7.63 -12.92 -19.60
C ASN A 4 7.69 -14.45 -19.84
N GLU A 5 8.81 -15.10 -19.55
CA GLU A 5 8.92 -16.56 -19.70
C GLU A 5 8.28 -17.26 -18.49
N LEU A 6 7.34 -18.17 -18.76
CA LEU A 6 6.73 -18.99 -17.73
C LEU A 6 7.66 -20.14 -17.38
N LEU A 7 8.19 -20.13 -16.16
CA LEU A 7 9.01 -21.23 -15.67
C LEU A 7 8.11 -22.37 -15.20
N ASP A 8 8.14 -23.48 -15.93
CA ASP A 8 7.62 -24.75 -15.44
C ASP A 8 8.53 -25.35 -14.36
N ARG A 9 8.20 -26.55 -13.89
CA ARG A 9 8.97 -27.21 -12.82
C ARG A 9 10.42 -27.50 -13.22
N ALA A 10 10.68 -27.92 -14.44
CA ALA A 10 12.01 -28.27 -14.90
C ALA A 10 12.85 -27.01 -15.10
N ALA A 11 12.29 -25.98 -15.73
CA ALA A 11 12.94 -24.69 -15.93
C ALA A 11 13.27 -23.99 -14.61
N LEU A 12 12.34 -24.01 -13.64
CA LEU A 12 12.60 -23.46 -12.31
C LEU A 12 13.71 -24.21 -11.58
N ALA A 13 13.71 -25.55 -11.64
CA ALA A 13 14.76 -26.36 -11.03
C ALA A 13 16.13 -26.07 -11.66
N ALA A 14 16.20 -25.95 -13.00
CA ALA A 14 17.42 -25.61 -13.71
C ALA A 14 17.93 -24.20 -13.34
N LEU A 15 17.03 -23.21 -13.24
CA LEU A 15 17.38 -21.86 -12.79
C LEU A 15 17.92 -21.84 -11.37
N ILE A 16 17.35 -22.62 -10.45
CA ILE A 16 17.87 -22.71 -9.08
C ILE A 16 19.23 -23.40 -9.06
N ALA A 17 19.40 -24.47 -9.83
CA ALA A 17 20.64 -25.24 -9.90
C ALA A 17 21.81 -24.45 -10.50
N SER A 18 21.55 -23.46 -11.37
CA SER A 18 22.59 -22.58 -11.90
C SER A 18 23.10 -21.53 -10.90
N GLN A 19 22.48 -21.45 -9.71
CA GLN A 19 22.86 -20.54 -8.63
C GLN A 19 23.08 -19.09 -9.10
N PRO A 20 22.08 -18.47 -9.77
CA PRO A 20 22.24 -17.12 -10.28
C PRO A 20 22.51 -16.15 -9.12
N PRO A 21 23.41 -15.16 -9.31
CA PRO A 21 23.66 -14.18 -8.27
C PRO A 21 22.38 -13.38 -8.01
N ARG A 22 22.19 -12.91 -6.77
CA ARG A 22 20.95 -12.23 -6.37
C ARG A 22 20.67 -10.95 -7.17
N GLU A 23 21.72 -10.30 -7.66
CA GLU A 23 21.67 -9.12 -8.53
C GLU A 23 21.14 -9.40 -9.95
N ALA A 24 20.89 -10.67 -10.32
CA ALA A 24 20.24 -11.03 -11.58
C ALA A 24 18.72 -10.73 -11.58
N PHE A 25 18.14 -10.35 -10.43
CA PHE A 25 16.71 -10.09 -10.26
C PHE A 25 16.46 -8.69 -9.70
N GLY A 26 15.39 -8.03 -10.15
CA GLY A 26 14.93 -6.74 -9.60
C GLY A 26 15.09 -5.54 -10.54
N PRO A 27 15.05 -4.29 -10.01
CA PRO A 27 14.76 -3.06 -10.76
C PRO A 27 15.67 -2.66 -11.92
N CYS A 28 16.90 -3.14 -11.93
CA CYS A 28 17.91 -2.78 -12.94
C CYS A 28 18.35 -4.01 -13.77
N THR A 29 17.48 -5.01 -13.87
CA THR A 29 17.80 -6.31 -14.48
C THR A 29 16.84 -6.63 -15.62
N GLU A 30 17.15 -7.65 -16.42
CA GLU A 30 16.22 -8.22 -17.40
C GLU A 30 15.04 -8.96 -16.74
N THR A 31 15.13 -9.21 -15.43
CA THR A 31 14.17 -10.01 -14.64
C THR A 31 13.60 -9.18 -13.48
N PRO A 32 12.86 -8.09 -13.74
CA PRO A 32 12.20 -7.29 -12.69
C PRO A 32 11.03 -8.03 -12.02
N ALA A 33 10.61 -9.19 -12.54
CA ALA A 33 9.65 -10.12 -11.96
C ALA A 33 9.90 -11.53 -12.51
N LEU A 34 9.36 -12.56 -11.82
CA LEU A 34 9.44 -13.95 -12.24
C LEU A 34 8.03 -14.55 -12.39
N CYS A 35 7.74 -15.10 -13.56
CA CYS A 35 6.53 -15.90 -13.80
C CYS A 35 6.84 -17.39 -13.59
N VAL A 36 6.11 -18.04 -12.69
CA VAL A 36 6.28 -19.48 -12.40
C VAL A 36 4.95 -20.19 -12.54
N ALA A 37 4.94 -21.42 -13.07
CA ALA A 37 3.74 -22.25 -13.03
C ALA A 37 3.38 -22.52 -11.56
N ALA A 38 2.10 -22.36 -11.18
CA ALA A 38 1.67 -22.61 -9.80
C ALA A 38 2.05 -24.04 -9.34
N THR A 39 2.00 -25.00 -10.25
CA THR A 39 2.40 -26.40 -10.05
C THR A 39 3.92 -26.61 -9.90
N ALA A 40 4.75 -25.64 -10.29
CA ALA A 40 6.20 -25.66 -10.11
C ALA A 40 6.62 -25.21 -8.70
N ILE A 41 5.76 -24.48 -7.99
CA ILE A 41 6.03 -24.07 -6.61
C ILE A 41 5.92 -25.29 -5.69
N THR A 42 6.94 -25.51 -4.88
CA THR A 42 7.00 -26.59 -3.88
C THR A 42 7.51 -26.02 -2.56
N PRO A 43 7.33 -26.74 -1.43
CA PRO A 43 7.94 -26.33 -0.17
C PRO A 43 9.47 -26.14 -0.24
N ALA A 44 10.15 -26.84 -1.14
CA ALA A 44 11.59 -26.72 -1.32
C ALA A 44 11.99 -25.47 -2.13
N THR A 45 11.17 -25.04 -3.10
CA THR A 45 11.48 -23.88 -3.96
C THR A 45 10.93 -22.56 -3.42
N ALA A 46 9.88 -22.61 -2.60
CA ALA A 46 9.22 -21.42 -2.05
C ALA A 46 10.16 -20.49 -1.26
N PRO A 47 11.05 -20.96 -0.37
CA PRO A 47 11.96 -20.07 0.35
C PRO A 47 12.90 -19.29 -0.58
N TRP A 48 13.40 -19.93 -1.63
CA TRP A 48 14.26 -19.28 -2.62
C TRP A 48 13.49 -18.21 -3.39
N LEU A 49 12.30 -18.54 -3.91
CA LEU A 49 11.42 -17.59 -4.62
C LEU A 49 11.11 -16.35 -3.75
N GLN A 50 10.75 -16.57 -2.49
CA GLN A 50 10.39 -15.50 -1.55
C GLN A 50 11.60 -14.64 -1.12
N SER A 51 12.83 -15.14 -1.29
CA SER A 51 14.05 -14.38 -1.00
C SER A 51 14.45 -13.39 -2.11
N LEU A 52 13.88 -13.54 -3.31
CA LEU A 52 14.24 -12.71 -4.47
C LEU A 52 13.73 -11.27 -4.31
N PRO A 53 14.52 -10.25 -4.71
CA PRO A 53 14.14 -8.85 -4.64
C PRO A 53 13.24 -8.42 -5.83
N CYS A 54 12.27 -9.26 -6.18
CA CYS A 54 11.32 -8.98 -7.25
C CYS A 54 9.99 -9.73 -7.01
N PRO A 55 8.90 -9.32 -7.67
CA PRO A 55 7.63 -10.03 -7.61
C PRO A 55 7.70 -11.43 -8.22
N ILE A 56 7.06 -12.39 -7.56
CA ILE A 56 6.85 -13.76 -7.99
C ILE A 56 5.38 -13.93 -8.35
N ILE A 57 5.11 -14.16 -9.63
CA ILE A 57 3.78 -14.29 -10.21
C ILE A 57 3.54 -15.77 -10.50
N ALA A 58 2.64 -16.40 -9.77
CA ALA A 58 2.20 -17.76 -10.04
C ALA A 58 1.12 -17.76 -11.13
N ILE A 59 1.26 -18.64 -12.13
CA ILE A 59 0.30 -18.82 -13.22
C ILE A 59 -0.43 -20.16 -13.07
N GLY A 60 -1.75 -20.12 -13.10
CA GLY A 60 -2.65 -21.27 -12.96
C GLY A 60 -3.27 -21.36 -11.57
N VAL A 61 -3.74 -22.56 -11.20
CA VAL A 61 -4.39 -22.81 -9.91
C VAL A 61 -3.35 -23.24 -8.88
N ALA A 62 -3.28 -22.53 -7.76
CA ALA A 62 -2.38 -22.83 -6.66
C ALA A 62 -3.14 -23.36 -5.45
N THR A 63 -2.60 -24.41 -4.82
CA THR A 63 -3.02 -24.82 -3.46
C THR A 63 -2.60 -23.78 -2.42
N PRO A 64 -3.18 -23.77 -1.21
CA PRO A 64 -2.74 -22.88 -0.13
C PRO A 64 -1.24 -23.02 0.23
N ALA A 65 -0.64 -24.19 -0.01
CA ALA A 65 0.78 -24.41 0.20
C ALA A 65 1.64 -23.72 -0.87
N GLN A 66 1.20 -23.76 -2.13
CA GLN A 66 1.88 -23.09 -3.26
C GLN A 66 1.71 -21.58 -3.20
N ALA A 67 0.54 -21.09 -2.76
CA ALA A 67 0.27 -19.67 -2.61
C ALA A 67 1.29 -18.95 -1.73
N ARG A 68 1.88 -19.64 -0.74
CA ARG A 68 2.92 -19.08 0.14
C ARG A 68 4.28 -18.85 -0.55
N GLY A 69 4.47 -19.39 -1.75
CA GLY A 69 5.71 -19.25 -2.53
C GLY A 69 5.67 -18.13 -3.56
N CYS A 70 4.56 -17.40 -3.69
CA CYS A 70 4.38 -16.31 -4.67
C CYS A 70 3.71 -15.08 -4.02
N ASP A 71 3.76 -13.93 -4.70
CA ASP A 71 3.10 -12.70 -4.24
C ASP A 71 1.69 -12.53 -4.83
N VAL A 72 1.46 -13.12 -6.00
CA VAL A 72 0.17 -13.07 -6.70
C VAL A 72 -0.04 -14.33 -7.52
N ILE A 73 -1.30 -14.76 -7.63
CA ILE A 73 -1.72 -15.89 -8.45
C ILE A 73 -2.67 -15.37 -9.52
N LEU A 74 -2.38 -15.69 -10.78
CA LEU A 74 -3.19 -15.31 -11.93
C LEU A 74 -3.54 -16.55 -12.76
N PRO A 75 -4.70 -16.58 -13.43
CA PRO A 75 -5.15 -17.79 -14.12
C PRO A 75 -4.26 -18.17 -15.31
N ASP A 76 -3.68 -17.17 -16.00
CA ASP A 76 -2.88 -17.35 -17.20
C ASP A 76 -1.89 -16.20 -17.43
N LEU A 77 -0.96 -16.39 -18.37
CA LEU A 77 0.02 -15.36 -18.75
C LEU A 77 -0.61 -14.09 -19.33
N PRO A 78 -1.65 -14.13 -20.19
CA PRO A 78 -2.36 -12.93 -20.64
C PRO A 78 -2.83 -12.04 -19.49
N SER A 79 -3.39 -12.63 -18.42
CA SER A 79 -3.83 -11.91 -17.22
C SER A 79 -2.67 -11.27 -16.45
N ALA A 80 -1.45 -11.81 -16.57
CA ALA A 80 -0.24 -11.24 -15.96
C ALA A 80 0.34 -10.05 -16.73
N ARG A 81 0.02 -9.88 -18.02
CA ARG A 81 0.63 -8.83 -18.87
C ARG A 81 0.45 -7.40 -18.34
N PRO A 82 -0.72 -6.98 -17.84
CA PRO A 82 -0.86 -5.63 -17.28
C PRO A 82 0.04 -5.42 -16.06
N LEU A 83 0.13 -6.43 -15.19
CA LEU A 83 0.99 -6.39 -14.01
C LEU A 83 2.47 -6.35 -14.40
N LEU A 84 2.90 -7.22 -15.31
CA LEU A 84 4.27 -7.23 -15.85
C LEU A 84 4.65 -5.91 -16.50
N THR A 85 3.72 -5.29 -17.24
CA THR A 85 3.93 -3.96 -17.84
C THR A 85 4.12 -2.89 -16.77
N ASN A 86 3.33 -2.92 -15.70
CA ASN A 86 3.46 -1.97 -14.59
C ASN A 86 4.75 -2.19 -13.79
N ILE A 87 5.13 -3.45 -13.56
CA ILE A 87 6.39 -3.80 -12.90
C ILE A 87 7.57 -3.34 -13.75
N ALA A 88 7.58 -3.61 -15.06
CA ALA A 88 8.67 -3.15 -15.95
C ALA A 88 8.80 -1.62 -15.98
N ARG A 89 7.68 -0.88 -15.82
CA ARG A 89 7.69 0.58 -15.74
C ARG A 89 8.16 1.10 -14.38
N ASN A 90 7.75 0.46 -13.29
CA ASN A 90 8.03 0.88 -11.91
C ASN A 90 8.57 -0.27 -11.05
N PRO A 91 9.74 -0.85 -11.40
CA PRO A 91 10.18 -2.06 -10.73
C PRO A 91 10.71 -1.81 -9.31
N VAL A 92 11.19 -0.60 -8.97
CA VAL A 92 11.57 -0.24 -7.59
C VAL A 92 10.34 -0.27 -6.69
N ALA A 93 9.24 0.36 -7.10
CA ALA A 93 7.97 0.30 -6.37
C ALA A 93 7.46 -1.14 -6.22
N ALA A 94 7.54 -1.95 -7.29
CA ALA A 94 7.12 -3.34 -7.24
C ALA A 94 7.97 -4.18 -6.27
N MET A 95 9.29 -4.02 -6.28
CA MET A 95 10.20 -4.67 -5.33
C MET A 95 9.89 -4.28 -3.89
N VAL A 96 9.76 -2.97 -3.61
CA VAL A 96 9.47 -2.45 -2.27
C VAL A 96 8.12 -2.98 -1.76
N LEU A 97 7.09 -3.03 -2.62
CA LEU A 97 5.78 -3.56 -2.27
C LEU A 97 5.85 -5.03 -1.81
N VAL A 98 6.46 -5.91 -2.60
CA VAL A 98 6.52 -7.34 -2.24
C VAL A 98 7.40 -7.57 -1.02
N GLN A 99 8.50 -6.84 -0.88
CA GLN A 99 9.36 -6.92 0.31
C GLN A 99 8.63 -6.44 1.57
N HIS A 100 7.87 -5.35 1.48
CA HIS A 100 7.03 -4.87 2.57
C HIS A 100 6.01 -5.95 2.97
N LEU A 101 5.20 -6.45 2.04
CA LEU A 101 4.17 -7.45 2.34
C LEU A 101 4.74 -8.74 2.93
N ARG A 102 5.88 -9.21 2.41
CA ARG A 102 6.56 -10.41 2.94
C ARG A 102 7.10 -10.18 4.35
N ALA A 103 7.69 -9.01 4.62
CA ALA A 103 8.26 -8.69 5.93
C ALA A 103 7.20 -8.44 7.01
N THR A 104 6.04 -7.88 6.63
CA THR A 104 4.98 -7.49 7.57
C THR A 104 3.89 -8.54 7.78
N ALA A 105 3.87 -9.62 6.98
CA ALA A 105 2.82 -10.64 7.00
C ALA A 105 2.49 -11.25 8.37
N LYS A 106 3.42 -11.21 9.33
CA LYS A 106 3.25 -11.76 10.68
C LYS A 106 3.44 -10.73 11.80
N LEU A 107 3.57 -9.45 11.44
CA LEU A 107 3.81 -8.39 12.41
C LEU A 107 2.49 -7.85 13.00
N PRO A 108 2.52 -7.36 14.25
CA PRO A 108 1.43 -6.56 14.79
C PRO A 108 1.09 -5.37 13.88
N ARG A 109 -0.18 -4.96 13.85
CA ARG A 109 -0.66 -3.86 12.98
C ARG A 109 0.16 -2.58 13.13
N THR A 110 0.52 -2.21 14.36
CA THR A 110 1.30 -1.02 14.66
C THR A 110 2.68 -1.05 14.00
N ASP A 111 3.35 -2.21 14.02
CA ASP A 111 4.69 -2.39 13.46
C ASP A 111 4.63 -2.38 11.92
N THR A 112 3.55 -2.94 11.35
CA THR A 112 3.27 -2.88 9.92
C THR A 112 3.15 -1.44 9.43
N LEU A 113 2.47 -0.55 10.16
CA LEU A 113 2.34 0.87 9.80
C LEU A 113 3.69 1.61 9.82
N THR A 114 4.58 1.26 10.75
CA THR A 114 5.95 1.81 10.77
C THR A 114 6.75 1.37 9.54
N ILE A 115 6.71 0.08 9.20
CA ILE A 115 7.43 -0.45 8.03
C ILE A 115 6.83 0.07 6.72
N GLU A 116 5.51 0.24 6.67
CA GLU A 116 4.83 0.90 5.56
C GLU A 116 5.32 2.35 5.40
N SER A 117 5.45 3.10 6.50
CA SER A 117 6.00 4.45 6.44
C SER A 117 7.45 4.48 5.93
N LEU A 118 8.28 3.51 6.29
CA LEU A 118 9.63 3.38 5.76
C LEU A 118 9.62 3.06 4.26
N ALA A 119 8.70 2.21 3.80
CA ALA A 119 8.51 1.92 2.38
C ALA A 119 8.10 3.18 1.60
N TYR A 120 7.15 3.96 2.12
CA TYR A 120 6.77 5.26 1.54
C TYR A 120 7.95 6.23 1.49
N ALA A 121 8.71 6.36 2.58
CA ALA A 121 9.90 7.22 2.62
C ALA A 121 10.93 6.80 1.56
N THR A 122 11.18 5.50 1.42
CA THR A 122 12.06 4.94 0.39
C THR A 122 11.60 5.32 -1.03
N LEU A 123 10.30 5.32 -1.29
CA LEU A 123 9.74 5.58 -2.63
C LEU A 123 9.58 7.07 -2.96
N GLN A 124 9.29 7.94 -1.99
CA GLN A 124 8.95 9.35 -2.20
C GLN A 124 10.08 10.21 -2.79
N GLN A 125 11.33 9.74 -2.77
CA GLN A 125 12.45 10.39 -3.50
C GLN A 125 13.07 9.47 -4.56
N GLY A 126 12.43 8.32 -4.81
CA GLY A 126 12.83 7.36 -5.82
C GLY A 126 12.69 7.93 -7.24
N PRO A 127 13.41 7.33 -8.21
CA PRO A 127 13.37 7.78 -9.61
C PRO A 127 11.96 7.70 -10.22
N GLU A 128 11.18 6.70 -9.81
CA GLU A 128 9.84 6.46 -10.32
C GLU A 128 8.84 7.51 -9.83
N PHE A 129 8.92 7.88 -8.56
CA PHE A 129 8.11 8.96 -8.00
C PHE A 129 8.49 10.31 -8.62
N ARG A 130 9.78 10.63 -8.72
CA ARG A 130 10.24 11.87 -9.38
C ARG A 130 9.78 11.95 -10.83
N ARG A 131 9.82 10.84 -11.56
CA ARG A 131 9.29 10.77 -12.94
C ARG A 131 7.77 10.95 -12.99
N TRP A 132 7.03 10.41 -12.03
CA TRP A 132 5.58 10.63 -11.93
C TRP A 132 5.28 12.09 -11.63
N GLN A 133 5.95 12.68 -10.64
CA GLN A 133 5.77 14.08 -10.23
C GLN A 133 6.08 15.06 -11.36
N ALA A 134 7.15 14.83 -12.13
CA ALA A 134 7.51 15.66 -13.28
C ALA A 134 6.47 15.63 -14.41
N LYS A 135 5.58 14.63 -14.44
CA LYS A 135 4.49 14.48 -15.41
C LYS A 135 3.13 14.80 -14.81
N ALA A 136 3.03 14.97 -13.49
CA ALA A 136 1.77 15.22 -12.82
C ALA A 136 1.22 16.57 -13.28
N PRO A 137 -0.05 16.64 -13.70
CA PRO A 137 -0.65 17.92 -14.06
C PRO A 137 -0.66 18.83 -12.83
N ALA A 138 -0.38 20.11 -13.04
CA ALA A 138 -0.62 21.10 -12.00
C ALA A 138 -2.12 21.10 -11.69
N LEU A 139 -2.50 20.55 -10.53
CA LEU A 139 -3.87 20.59 -10.07
C LEU A 139 -4.16 22.00 -9.56
N PRO A 140 -5.31 22.60 -9.91
CA PRO A 140 -5.71 23.87 -9.31
C PRO A 140 -5.82 23.69 -7.80
N PRO A 141 -5.38 24.66 -7.00
CA PRO A 141 -5.52 24.59 -5.56
C PRO A 141 -7.01 24.51 -5.21
N ILE A 142 -7.40 23.42 -4.54
CA ILE A 142 -8.74 23.30 -3.95
C ILE A 142 -8.66 23.94 -2.57
N THR A 143 -9.52 24.92 -2.30
CA THR A 143 -9.66 25.47 -0.95
C THR A 143 -10.31 24.40 -0.07
N PRO A 144 -9.61 23.87 0.95
CA PRO A 144 -10.19 22.85 1.81
C PRO A 144 -11.36 23.41 2.59
N ALA A 145 -12.35 22.56 2.89
CA ALA A 145 -13.46 22.93 3.76
C ALA A 145 -12.97 23.30 5.17
N GLU A 146 -13.70 24.22 5.83
CA GLU A 146 -13.41 24.66 7.18
C GLU A 146 -14.71 24.71 8.02
N PRO A 147 -14.82 23.87 9.07
CA PRO A 147 -13.85 22.87 9.51
C PRO A 147 -13.74 21.67 8.54
N PRO A 148 -12.58 20.98 8.49
CA PRO A 148 -12.38 19.84 7.57
C PRO A 148 -13.16 18.59 7.99
N LEU A 149 -13.64 18.53 9.22
CA LEU A 149 -14.53 17.47 9.71
C LEU A 149 -15.48 18.01 10.78
N HIS A 150 -16.59 17.32 10.99
CA HIS A 150 -17.54 17.58 12.06
C HIS A 150 -17.44 16.54 13.17
N LEU A 151 -17.63 16.97 14.42
CA LEU A 151 -17.74 16.11 15.60
C LEU A 151 -19.10 16.31 16.26
N THR A 152 -19.82 15.23 16.52
CA THR A 152 -21.07 15.26 17.29
C THR A 152 -21.11 14.12 18.30
N HIS A 153 -21.84 14.31 19.39
CA HIS A 153 -22.10 13.28 20.39
C HIS A 153 -23.58 12.93 20.41
N THR A 154 -23.89 11.64 20.41
CA THR A 154 -25.23 11.12 20.65
C THR A 154 -25.18 10.17 21.84
N GLY A 155 -25.52 10.67 23.03
CA GLY A 155 -25.24 9.94 24.27
C GLY A 155 -23.73 9.74 24.45
N GLU A 156 -23.31 8.49 24.62
CA GLU A 156 -21.88 8.13 24.77
C GLU A 156 -21.15 7.93 23.43
N THR A 157 -21.88 7.98 22.32
CA THR A 157 -21.34 7.71 20.99
C THR A 157 -20.75 8.97 20.36
N LEU A 158 -19.48 8.91 19.98
CA LEU A 158 -18.82 9.97 19.21
C LEU A 158 -18.98 9.71 17.71
N HIS A 159 -19.43 10.72 16.97
CA HIS A 159 -19.50 10.69 15.51
C HIS A 159 -18.44 11.63 14.94
N ILE A 160 -17.60 11.08 14.05
CA ILE A 160 -16.56 11.79 13.32
C ILE A 160 -16.95 11.79 11.84
N ALA A 161 -17.03 12.97 11.22
CA ALA A 161 -17.44 13.10 9.84
C ALA A 161 -16.51 14.01 9.03
N PRO A 162 -15.56 13.46 8.24
CA PRO A 162 -14.86 14.22 7.21
C PRO A 162 -15.86 15.04 6.37
N ALA A 163 -15.60 16.32 6.22
CA ALA A 163 -16.57 17.31 5.76
C ALA A 163 -16.03 18.18 4.61
N ASP A 164 -15.17 17.62 3.76
CA ASP A 164 -14.69 18.25 2.53
C ASP A 164 -15.22 17.54 1.26
N PRO A 165 -16.54 17.60 1.01
CA PRO A 165 -17.14 16.94 -0.14
C PRO A 165 -16.68 17.53 -1.48
N GLY A 166 -16.20 18.79 -1.49
CA GLY A 166 -15.66 19.46 -2.67
C GLY A 166 -14.38 18.77 -3.16
N ASN A 167 -13.52 18.40 -2.22
CA ASN A 167 -12.29 17.65 -2.47
C ASN A 167 -12.43 16.12 -2.27
N HIS A 168 -13.66 15.61 -2.25
CA HIS A 168 -13.99 14.19 -2.05
C HIS A 168 -13.33 13.59 -0.80
N ASN A 169 -13.20 14.40 0.25
CA ASN A 169 -12.60 14.06 1.54
C ASN A 169 -11.16 13.53 1.41
N ALA A 170 -10.36 14.09 0.49
CA ALA A 170 -8.94 13.81 0.41
C ALA A 170 -8.23 14.17 1.73
N ILE A 171 -7.26 13.35 2.11
CA ILE A 171 -6.49 13.46 3.34
C ILE A 171 -5.22 14.27 3.02
N GLY A 172 -5.38 15.58 3.02
CA GLY A 172 -4.27 16.55 3.08
C GLY A 172 -3.88 16.88 4.52
N THR A 173 -2.97 17.83 4.68
CA THR A 173 -2.41 18.23 5.98
C THR A 173 -3.49 18.66 6.98
N LYS A 174 -4.44 19.52 6.57
CA LYS A 174 -5.53 19.98 7.44
C LYS A 174 -6.47 18.85 7.89
N MET A 175 -6.90 18.00 6.95
CA MET A 175 -7.79 16.87 7.24
C MET A 175 -7.10 15.85 8.15
N ARG A 176 -5.83 15.50 7.85
CA ARG A 176 -5.02 14.60 8.68
C ARG A 176 -4.90 15.11 10.11
N ASP A 177 -4.62 16.40 10.26
CA ASP A 177 -4.40 17.01 11.56
C ASP A 177 -5.68 17.00 12.39
N ALA A 178 -6.82 17.37 11.79
CA ALA A 178 -8.13 17.31 12.43
C ALA A 178 -8.55 15.87 12.77
N LEU A 179 -8.29 14.89 11.88
CA LEU A 179 -8.55 13.47 12.16
C LEU A 179 -7.73 12.98 13.37
N CYS A 180 -6.45 13.35 13.45
CA CYS A 180 -5.62 12.99 14.60
C CYS A 180 -6.19 13.54 15.90
N GLU A 181 -6.57 14.82 15.94
CA GLU A 181 -7.15 15.46 17.12
C GLU A 181 -8.49 14.82 17.52
N ALA A 182 -9.39 14.57 16.56
CA ALA A 182 -10.66 13.90 16.78
C ALA A 182 -10.48 12.48 17.33
N LEU A 183 -9.50 11.74 16.82
CA LEU A 183 -9.22 10.37 17.24
C LEU A 183 -8.49 10.32 18.58
N ASP A 184 -7.65 11.31 18.90
CA ASP A 184 -7.04 11.45 20.23
C ASP A 184 -8.13 11.72 21.29
N LEU A 185 -9.14 12.55 20.96
CA LEU A 185 -10.34 12.70 21.80
C LEU A 185 -11.11 11.38 21.95
N ALA A 186 -11.30 10.64 20.85
CA ALA A 186 -11.99 9.35 20.87
C ALA A 186 -11.28 8.32 21.77
N LEU A 187 -9.95 8.30 21.76
CA LEU A 187 -9.14 7.42 22.59
C LEU A 187 -9.22 7.77 24.09
N ALA A 188 -9.50 9.04 24.42
CA ALA A 188 -9.69 9.50 25.79
C ALA A 188 -11.08 9.17 26.38
N THR A 189 -12.02 8.69 25.57
CA THR A 189 -13.36 8.25 26.01
C THR A 189 -13.48 6.73 25.95
N THR A 190 -14.62 6.17 26.40
CA THR A 190 -14.89 4.72 26.38
C THR A 190 -16.02 4.31 25.44
N GLY A 191 -16.82 5.25 24.95
CA GLY A 191 -18.00 4.98 24.14
C GLY A 191 -17.71 4.57 22.70
N PRO A 192 -18.73 4.14 21.94
CA PRO A 192 -18.60 3.81 20.53
C PRO A 192 -18.18 5.02 19.68
N VAL A 193 -17.51 4.75 18.57
CA VAL A 193 -17.03 5.75 17.61
C VAL A 193 -17.55 5.40 16.21
N HIS A 194 -18.31 6.31 15.60
CA HIS A 194 -18.74 6.18 14.21
C HIS A 194 -17.97 7.14 13.31
N LEU A 195 -17.32 6.60 12.28
CA LEU A 195 -16.66 7.38 11.24
C LEU A 195 -17.51 7.31 9.97
N ALA A 196 -18.07 8.44 9.54
CA ALA A 196 -18.91 8.52 8.34
C ALA A 196 -18.70 9.88 7.65
N ALA A 197 -18.22 9.90 6.40
CA ALA A 197 -17.92 11.15 5.72
C ALA A 197 -19.19 11.86 5.19
N LEU A 198 -19.09 13.16 4.92
CA LEU A 198 -20.12 13.91 4.20
C LEU A 198 -19.87 13.88 2.68
N GLY A 199 -20.95 13.90 1.91
CA GLY A 199 -20.89 13.87 0.45
C GLY A 199 -20.82 12.47 -0.16
N ARG A 200 -20.47 12.41 -1.44
CA ARG A 200 -20.61 11.19 -2.27
C ARG A 200 -19.45 10.18 -2.15
N ALA A 201 -18.38 10.53 -1.43
CA ALA A 201 -17.20 9.68 -1.27
C ALA A 201 -16.79 9.68 0.20
N PHE A 202 -16.39 8.51 0.70
CA PHE A 202 -15.82 8.36 2.03
C PHE A 202 -14.47 9.09 2.10
N SER A 203 -13.54 8.74 1.21
CA SER A 203 -12.29 9.47 0.97
C SER A 203 -11.59 8.96 -0.30
N THR A 204 -11.00 9.87 -1.08
CA THR A 204 -10.13 9.55 -2.21
C THR A 204 -8.67 9.27 -1.82
N GLY A 205 -8.36 9.28 -0.52
CA GLY A 205 -7.01 9.02 -0.01
C GLY A 205 -6.18 10.29 0.11
N GLY A 206 -4.86 10.15 0.05
CA GLY A 206 -3.94 11.29 0.25
C GLY A 206 -4.16 12.40 -0.79
N GLU A 207 -4.02 13.65 -0.35
CA GLU A 207 -4.10 14.83 -1.23
C GLU A 207 -2.96 14.82 -2.24
N VAL A 208 -3.27 14.56 -3.51
CA VAL A 208 -2.29 14.38 -4.59
C VAL A 208 -1.48 15.66 -4.83
N SER A 209 -2.07 16.85 -4.64
CA SER A 209 -1.35 18.13 -4.79
C SER A 209 -0.30 18.36 -3.69
N GLU A 210 -0.41 17.68 -2.55
CA GLU A 210 0.57 17.72 -1.46
C GLU A 210 1.71 16.68 -1.66
N PHE A 211 1.64 15.81 -2.67
CA PHE A 211 2.63 14.75 -2.86
C PHE A 211 4.01 15.30 -3.23
N GLY A 212 5.02 14.90 -2.46
CA GLY A 212 6.40 15.32 -2.65
C GLY A 212 6.72 16.73 -2.16
N GLN A 213 5.82 17.36 -1.38
CA GLN A 213 6.09 18.64 -0.71
C GLN A 213 6.95 18.52 0.56
N ALA A 214 7.10 17.30 1.11
CA ALA A 214 7.99 17.07 2.24
C ALA A 214 9.45 17.37 1.86
N SER A 215 10.19 18.02 2.77
CA SER A 215 11.60 18.42 2.53
C SER A 215 12.49 17.23 2.19
N ASP A 216 12.29 16.12 2.89
CA ASP A 216 13.07 14.90 2.76
C ASP A 216 12.29 13.69 3.32
N PRO A 217 12.65 12.46 2.94
CA PRO A 217 11.97 11.25 3.39
C PRO A 217 12.04 10.99 4.89
N ALA A 218 13.12 11.42 5.57
CA ALA A 218 13.27 11.17 7.00
C ALA A 218 12.29 12.05 7.80
N THR A 219 12.18 13.33 7.42
CA THR A 219 11.16 14.25 7.96
C THR A 219 9.75 13.75 7.65
N ALA A 220 9.49 13.28 6.43
CA ALA A 220 8.19 12.70 6.05
C ALA A 220 7.83 11.48 6.91
N HIS A 221 8.79 10.57 7.16
CA HIS A 221 8.61 9.41 8.03
C HIS A 221 8.35 9.80 9.48
N TRP A 222 9.11 10.77 10.00
CA TRP A 222 8.91 11.27 11.36
C TRP A 222 7.50 11.85 11.53
N LEU A 223 7.07 12.73 10.61
CA LEU A 223 5.71 13.30 10.62
C LEU A 223 4.63 12.22 10.55
N ARG A 224 4.77 11.23 9.66
CA ARG A 224 3.82 10.11 9.59
C ARG A 224 3.82 9.29 10.89
N SER A 225 4.96 9.11 11.54
CA SER A 225 5.05 8.35 12.80
C SER A 225 4.27 9.00 13.96
N ILE A 226 4.06 10.32 13.94
CA ILE A 226 3.32 11.04 14.99
C ILE A 226 1.89 11.46 14.56
N ARG A 227 1.65 11.69 13.26
CA ARG A 227 0.38 12.19 12.70
C ARG A 227 -0.28 11.23 11.71
N LEU A 228 -0.19 9.91 11.93
CA LEU A 228 -0.96 8.92 11.15
C LEU A 228 -2.31 8.62 11.82
N PRO A 229 -3.45 8.92 11.15
CA PRO A 229 -4.78 8.55 11.66
C PRO A 229 -4.97 7.04 11.81
N ALA A 230 -4.44 6.23 10.88
CA ALA A 230 -4.56 4.78 10.88
C ALA A 230 -4.05 4.13 12.19
N THR A 231 -2.97 4.66 12.76
CA THR A 231 -2.47 4.20 14.07
C THR A 231 -3.54 4.38 15.14
N ARG A 232 -4.20 5.54 15.21
CA ARG A 232 -5.23 5.83 16.23
C ARG A 232 -6.49 5.00 16.01
N LEU A 233 -6.92 4.85 14.76
CA LEU A 233 -8.04 3.96 14.38
C LEU A 233 -7.78 2.52 14.83
N ALA A 234 -6.57 2.00 14.64
CA ALA A 234 -6.20 0.66 15.07
C ALA A 234 -6.27 0.45 16.60
N HIS A 235 -6.03 1.51 17.39
CA HIS A 235 -6.13 1.47 18.86
C HIS A 235 -7.58 1.54 19.37
N LEU A 236 -8.51 2.15 18.63
CA LEU A 236 -9.94 2.14 18.99
C LEU A 236 -10.55 0.73 18.93
N GLY A 237 -10.02 -0.12 18.06
CA GLY A 237 -10.39 -1.54 17.99
C GLY A 237 -11.91 -1.74 17.83
N PRO A 238 -12.57 -2.57 18.66
CA PRO A 238 -14.00 -2.87 18.54
C PRO A 238 -14.94 -1.66 18.72
N ARG A 239 -14.46 -0.53 19.25
CA ARG A 239 -15.27 0.68 19.44
C ARG A 239 -15.54 1.42 18.14
N LEU A 240 -14.70 1.23 17.13
CA LEU A 240 -14.79 1.92 15.86
C LEU A 240 -15.72 1.18 14.90
N THR A 241 -16.65 1.92 14.30
CA THR A 241 -17.42 1.48 13.12
C THR A 241 -17.29 2.53 12.03
N ALA A 242 -16.67 2.17 10.90
CA ALA A 242 -16.60 3.01 9.71
C ALA A 242 -17.78 2.71 8.77
N HIS A 243 -18.52 3.75 8.41
CA HIS A 243 -19.61 3.69 7.44
C HIS A 243 -19.09 4.19 6.10
N VAL A 244 -18.74 3.26 5.21
CA VAL A 244 -18.10 3.57 3.93
C VAL A 244 -19.16 3.75 2.84
N GLN A 245 -19.31 4.98 2.35
CA GLN A 245 -20.12 5.28 1.17
C GLN A 245 -19.27 5.73 -0.03
N GLY A 246 -19.64 5.29 -1.23
CA GLY A 246 -18.93 5.68 -2.45
C GLY A 246 -17.46 5.25 -2.46
N ALA A 247 -16.56 6.14 -2.86
CA ALA A 247 -15.14 5.84 -2.98
C ALA A 247 -14.41 5.82 -1.62
N ALA A 248 -13.64 4.76 -1.39
CA ALA A 248 -12.61 4.63 -0.37
C ALA A 248 -11.33 4.15 -1.07
N ILE A 249 -10.36 5.05 -1.26
CA ILE A 249 -9.18 4.81 -2.11
C ILE A 249 -7.91 5.17 -1.33
N GLY A 250 -6.86 4.36 -1.47
CA GLY A 250 -5.56 4.64 -0.85
C GLY A 250 -5.68 4.82 0.67
N ALA A 251 -5.20 5.94 1.21
CA ALA A 251 -5.31 6.29 2.63
C ALA A 251 -6.76 6.43 3.14
N GLY A 252 -7.76 6.48 2.24
CA GLY A 252 -9.18 6.43 2.60
C GLY A 252 -9.71 5.00 2.79
N ALA A 253 -9.03 4.00 2.24
CA ALA A 253 -9.32 2.58 2.46
C ALA A 253 -8.49 1.98 3.61
N GLU A 254 -7.28 2.52 3.84
CA GLU A 254 -6.43 2.28 5.02
C GLU A 254 -7.14 2.70 6.32
#